data_AF-A0A226HDT3-F1
#
_entry.id   AF-A0A226HDT3-F1
#
_cell.length_a   1.000
_cell.length_b   1.000
_cell.length_c   1.000
_cell.angle_alpha   90.00
_cell.angle_beta   90.00
_cell.angle_gamma   90.00
#
_symmetry.space_group_name_H-M   'P 1'
#
loop_
_entity.id
_entity.type
_entity.pdbx_description
1 polymer ?
#
loop_
_entity_poly.entity_id
_entity_poly.type
_entity_poly.pdbx_seq_one_letter_code
_entity_poly.pdbx_strand_id
1 'polypeptide(L)' 'QVFVLILIVFENAFAEHSLADFEFFLCEVIHLALRPTIVEFDSDLLTPYIHVIKMLDASQLLLESEVEKIKIN' A
#
# COMPACT_ATOMS: atom_id res chain seq x y z
N GLN A 1 -8.01 -18.86 -2.24
CA GLN A 1 -8.14 -18.17 -0.95
C GLN A 1 -7.31 -16.88 -0.91
N VAL A 2 -6.03 -16.90 -1.31
CA VAL A 2 -5.13 -15.72 -1.39
C VAL A 2 -5.66 -14.60 -2.31
N PHE A 3 -6.24 -14.93 -3.47
CA PHE A 3 -6.79 -13.93 -4.40
C PHE A 3 -7.92 -13.06 -3.80
N VAL A 4 -8.76 -13.65 -2.94
CA VAL A 4 -9.87 -12.94 -2.29
C VAL A 4 -9.35 -11.96 -1.25
N LEU A 5 -8.26 -12.29 -0.55
CA LEU A 5 -7.62 -11.41 0.42
C LEU A 5 -7.11 -10.12 -0.24
N ILE A 6 -6.53 -10.24 -1.44
CA ILE A 6 -6.00 -9.09 -2.20
C ILE A 6 -7.14 -8.15 -2.56
N LEU A 7 -8.21 -8.65 -3.16
CA LEU A 7 -9.36 -7.82 -3.53
C LEU A 7 -9.92 -7.06 -2.33
N ILE A 8 -10.10 -7.73 -1.19
CA ILE A 8 -10.62 -7.10 0.04
C ILE A 8 -9.67 -6.00 0.56
N VAL A 9 -8.35 -6.22 0.49
CA VAL A 9 -7.38 -5.22 0.94
C VAL A 9 -7.45 -3.96 0.07
N PHE A 10 -7.54 -4.12 -1.25
CA PHE A 10 -7.67 -3.00 -2.17
C PHE A 10 -9.04 -2.31 -2.04
N GLU A 11 -10.13 -3.06 -1.91
CA GLU A 11 -11.48 -2.52 -1.68
C GLU A 11 -11.55 -1.67 -0.41
N ASN A 12 -10.96 -2.14 0.70
CA ASN A 12 -10.92 -1.38 1.95
C ASN A 12 -10.10 -0.10 1.81
N ALA A 13 -8.97 -0.14 1.10
CA ALA A 13 -8.14 1.04 0.86
C ALA A 13 -8.89 2.09 0.02
N PHE A 14 -9.56 1.66 -1.05
CA PHE A 14 -10.30 2.56 -1.95
C PHE A 14 -11.68 2.98 -1.44
N ALA A 15 -12.20 2.34 -0.39
CA ALA A 15 -13.38 2.81 0.32
C ALA A 15 -13.11 4.08 1.14
N GLU A 16 -11.87 4.26 1.61
CA GLU A 16 -11.47 5.37 2.46
C GLU A 16 -10.66 6.45 1.72
N HIS A 17 -9.89 6.06 0.70
CA HIS A 17 -8.97 6.94 -0.01
C HIS A 17 -9.13 6.80 -1.53
N SER A 18 -9.09 7.93 -2.23
CA SER A 18 -9.03 7.94 -3.69
C SER A 18 -7.62 7.64 -4.18
N LEU A 19 -7.48 7.32 -5.47
CA LEU A 19 -6.17 7.21 -6.10
C LEU A 19 -5.34 8.50 -5.93
N ALA A 20 -5.98 9.66 -6.03
CA ALA A 20 -5.32 10.95 -5.87
C ALA A 20 -4.77 11.16 -4.44
N ASP A 21 -5.46 10.63 -3.42
CA ASP A 21 -4.98 10.68 -2.03
C ASP A 21 -3.72 9.84 -1.85
N PHE A 22 -3.65 8.68 -2.50
CA PHE A 22 -2.43 7.86 -2.53
C PHE A 22 -1.29 8.52 -3.31
N GLU A 23 -1.57 9.15 -4.45
CA GLU A 23 -0.58 9.91 -5.21
C GLU A 23 -0.02 11.08 -4.38
N PHE A 24 -0.91 11.83 -3.72
CA PHE A 24 -0.54 12.91 -2.81
C PHE A 24 0.33 12.39 -1.65
N PHE A 25 -0.09 11.30 -0.99
CA PHE A 25 0.69 10.65 0.06
C PHE A 25 2.10 10.28 -0.40
N LEU A 26 2.25 9.68 -1.59
CA LEU A 26 3.57 9.30 -2.11
C LEU A 26 4.45 10.53 -2.39
N CYS A 27 3.87 11.62 -2.91
CA CYS A 27 4.58 12.89 -3.07
C CYS A 27 5.07 13.44 -1.73
N GLU A 28 4.22 13.46 -0.71
CA GLU A 28 4.58 13.95 0.63
C GLU A 28 5.68 13.10 1.28
N VAL A 29 5.61 11.76 1.16
CA VAL A 29 6.64 10.86 1.67
C VAL A 29 8.00 11.12 1.00
N ILE A 30 8.02 11.28 -0.31
CA ILE A 30 9.26 11.60 -1.05
C ILE A 30 9.78 12.97 -0.64
N HIS A 31 8.90 13.96 -0.52
CA HIS A 31 9.28 15.31 -0.10
C HIS A 31 9.91 15.30 1.29
N LEU A 32 9.35 14.54 2.23
CA LEU A 32 9.88 14.37 3.57
C LEU A 32 11.24 13.67 3.57
N ALA A 33 11.37 12.58 2.81
CA ALA A 33 12.62 11.80 2.73
C ALA A 33 13.81 12.63 2.22
N LEU A 34 13.53 13.67 1.43
CA LEU A 34 14.54 14.57 0.87
C LEU A 34 14.83 15.79 1.75
N ARG A 35 14.09 16.00 2.85
CA ARG A 35 14.27 17.15 3.73
C ARG A 35 15.19 16.86 4.92
N PRO A 36 16.09 17.78 5.29
CA PRO A 36 16.97 17.63 6.46
C PRO A 36 16.29 17.95 7.80
N THR A 37 15.01 18.34 7.80
CA THR A 37 14.31 18.79 9.02
C THR A 37 12.88 18.24 9.04
N ILE A 38 12.45 17.78 10.22
CA ILE A 38 11.12 17.20 10.45
C ILE A 38 10.09 18.34 10.47
N VAL A 39 8.99 18.16 9.73
CA VAL A 39 7.83 19.06 9.68
C VAL A 39 6.62 18.31 10.24
N GLU A 40 5.78 19.00 11.00
CA GLU A 40 4.49 18.50 11.48
C GLU A 40 3.47 18.60 10.34
N PHE A 41 2.72 17.52 10.09
CA PHE A 41 1.73 17.48 9.01
C PHE A 41 0.33 17.77 9.57
N ASP A 42 -0.42 18.64 8.90
CA ASP A 42 -1.85 18.84 9.15
C ASP A 42 -2.72 17.73 8.52
N SER A 43 -2.11 16.88 7.67
CA SER A 43 -2.79 15.80 6.94
C SER A 43 -2.45 14.42 7.53
N ASP A 44 -3.43 13.52 7.56
CA ASP A 44 -3.21 12.14 8.01
C ASP A 44 -2.40 11.35 6.97
N LEU A 45 -1.10 11.17 7.26
CA LEU A 45 -0.22 10.32 6.46
C LEU A 45 -0.15 8.88 6.99
N LEU A 46 -0.68 8.61 8.18
CA LEU A 46 -0.56 7.30 8.82
C LEU A 46 -1.52 6.29 8.18
N THR A 47 -2.77 6.70 7.94
CA THR A 47 -3.78 5.84 7.31
C THR A 47 -3.40 5.40 5.89
N PRO A 48 -3.01 6.30 4.96
CA PRO A 48 -2.57 5.87 3.63
C PRO A 48 -1.29 5.02 3.68
N TYR A 49 -0.38 5.27 4.63
CA TYR A 49 0.79 4.41 4.86
C TYR A 49 0.38 2.97 5.21
N ILE A 50 -0.55 2.80 6.17
CA ILE A 50 -1.03 1.46 6.58
C ILE A 50 -1.68 0.72 5.40
N HIS A 51 -2.51 1.41 4.62
CA HIS A 51 -3.14 0.82 3.44
C HIS A 51 -2.09 0.36 2.42
N VAL A 52 -1.08 1.19 2.12
CA VAL A 52 0.01 0.84 1.20
C VAL A 52 0.77 -0.40 1.68
N ILE A 53 1.13 -0.48 2.95
CA ILE A 53 1.83 -1.66 3.51
C ILE A 53 0.98 -2.92 3.34
N LYS A 54 -0.32 -2.87 3.69
CA LYS A 54 -1.22 -4.03 3.53
C LYS A 54 -1.38 -4.45 2.07
N MET A 55 -1.48 -3.48 1.15
CA MET A 55 -1.56 -3.76 -0.29
C MET A 55 -0.27 -4.42 -0.82
N LEU A 56 0.90 -3.99 -0.34
CA LEU A 56 2.18 -4.61 -0.69
C LEU A 56 2.31 -6.03 -0.13
N ASP A 57 1.96 -6.25 1.13
CA ASP A 57 1.98 -7.59 1.75
C ASP A 57 1.04 -8.56 1.01
N ALA A 58 -0.17 -8.11 0.67
CA ALA A 58 -1.12 -8.92 -0.09
C ALA A 58 -0.60 -9.23 -1.50
N SER A 59 0.07 -8.28 -2.15
CA SER A 59 0.70 -8.47 -3.46
C SER A 59 1.87 -9.46 -3.39
N GLN A 60 2.67 -9.41 -2.33
CA GLN A 60 3.76 -10.36 -2.10
C GLN A 60 3.23 -11.79 -1.90
N LEU A 61 2.17 -11.95 -1.10
CA LEU A 61 1.49 -13.24 -0.93
C LEU A 61 0.95 -13.80 -2.26
N LEU A 62 0.46 -12.93 -3.16
CA LEU A 62 0.06 -13.36 -4.50
C LEU A 62 1.25 -13.96 -5.26
N LEU A 63 2.36 -13.23 -5.31
CA LEU A 63 3.57 -13.65 -6.03
C LEU A 63 4.09 -14.98 -5.50
N GLU A 64 4.15 -15.14 -4.18
CA GLU A 64 4.56 -16.40 -3.55
C GLU A 64 3.61 -17.55 -3.90
N SER A 65 2.29 -17.29 -3.88
CA SER A 65 1.28 -18.30 -4.22
C SER A 65 1.31 -18.72 -5.70
N GLU A 66 1.71 -17.85 -6.61
CA GLU A 66 1.89 -18.17 -8.04
C GLU A 66 3.23 -18.89 -8.29
N VAL A 67 4.30 -18.49 -7.59
CA VAL A 67 5.62 -19.16 -7.66
C VAL A 67 5.55 -20.59 -7.14
N GLU A 68 4.79 -20.85 -6.08
CA GLU A 68 4.56 -22.21 -5.58
C GLU A 68 3.84 -23.10 -6.60
N LYS A 69 2.89 -22.55 -7.38
CA LYS A 69 2.19 -23.30 -8.44
C LYS A 69 3.12 -23.69 -9.58
N ILE A 70 4.15 -22.88 -9.88
CA ILE A 70 5.11 -23.15 -10.96
C ILE A 70 6.12 -24.23 -10.55
N LYS A 71 6.50 -24.32 -9.27
CA LYS A 71 7.45 -25.34 -8.77
C LYS A 71 6.90 -26.77 -8.69
N ILE A 72 5.57 -26.94 -8.76
CA ILE A 72 4.89 -28.24 -8.62
C ILE A 72 4.66 -28.90 -10.01
N ASN A 73 4.98 -28.20 -11.11
CA ASN A 73 5.04 -28.74 -12.47
C ASN A 73 6.48 -28.93 -12.94
#